data_AF-A0A9D1GMN3-F1
#
_entry.id   AF-A0A9D1GMN3-F1
#
_cell.length_a   1.000
_cell.length_b   1.000
_cell.length_c   1.000
_cell.angle_alpha   90.00
_cell.angle_beta   90.00
_cell.angle_gamma   90.00
#
_symmetry.space_group_name_H-M   'P 1'
#
loop_
_entity.id
_entity.type
_entity.pdbx_description
1 polymer ?
#
loop_
_entity_poly.entity_id
_entity_poly.type
_entity_poly.pdbx_seq_one_letter_code
_entity_poly.pdbx_strand_id
1 'polypeptide(L)'
;MNLRGIKKDIEYVLGAFLEDCSVVATSNAKVSDGTVAELMEEAVSLYNELRDKVYTKAENKRAYYSELRKEIVSRTDALYEKLSAAVKEAVK
;
A
#
# COMPACT_ATOMS: atom_id res chain seq x y z
N MET A 1 -4.69 7.56 -18.72
CA MET A 1 -3.78 6.71 -17.94
C MET A 1 -3.27 5.59 -18.83
N ASN A 2 -2.03 5.18 -18.67
CA ASN A 2 -1.40 4.11 -19.48
C ASN A 2 -0.73 3.08 -18.57
N LEU A 3 -0.27 1.98 -19.16
CA LEU A 3 0.36 0.87 -18.46
C LEU A 3 1.56 1.32 -17.59
N ARG A 4 2.39 2.22 -18.10
CA ARG A 4 3.56 2.74 -17.36
C ARG A 4 3.14 3.58 -16.17
N GLY A 5 2.10 4.41 -16.32
CA GLY A 5 1.58 5.28 -15.28
C GLY A 5 1.02 4.48 -14.11
N ILE A 6 0.14 3.51 -14.38
CA ILE A 6 -0.49 2.74 -13.30
C ILE A 6 0.53 1.89 -12.52
N LYS A 7 1.55 1.35 -13.20
CA LYS A 7 2.66 0.64 -12.56
C LYS A 7 3.42 1.52 -11.58
N LYS A 8 3.72 2.76 -12.00
CA LYS A 8 4.37 3.76 -11.16
C LYS A 8 3.49 4.17 -9.98
N ASP A 9 2.18 4.31 -10.19
CA ASP A 9 1.25 4.63 -9.11
C ASP A 9 1.31 3.55 -8.01
N ILE A 10 1.30 2.26 -8.40
CA ILE A 10 1.44 1.13 -7.45
C ILE A 10 2.80 1.21 -6.72
N GLU A 11 3.90 1.36 -7.46
CA GLU A 11 5.26 1.41 -6.93
C GLU A 11 5.45 2.58 -5.94
N TYR A 12 4.97 3.78 -6.28
CA TYR A 12 5.14 4.96 -5.43
C TYR A 12 4.24 4.93 -4.20
N VAL A 13 2.98 4.55 -4.35
CA VAL A 13 2.02 4.61 -3.24
C VAL A 13 2.35 3.54 -2.18
N LEU A 14 2.59 2.30 -2.59
CA LEU A 14 2.95 1.23 -1.63
C LEU A 14 4.40 1.33 -1.17
N GLY A 15 5.29 1.86 -2.02
CA GLY A 15 6.67 2.18 -1.61
C GLY A 15 6.70 3.19 -0.48
N ALA A 16 5.91 4.28 -0.57
CA ALA A 16 5.80 5.26 0.49
C ALA A 16 5.25 4.64 1.80
N PHE A 17 4.24 3.78 1.71
CA PHE A 17 3.74 3.07 2.89
C PHE A 17 4.81 2.18 3.56
N LEU A 18 5.61 1.45 2.77
CA LEU A 18 6.71 0.63 3.30
C LEU A 18 7.80 1.49 3.96
N GLU A 19 8.12 2.65 3.40
CA GLU A 19 9.03 3.62 4.01
C GLU A 19 8.48 4.12 5.35
N ASP A 20 7.19 4.47 5.41
CA ASP A 20 6.53 4.92 6.65
C ASP A 20 6.52 3.83 7.73
N CYS A 21 6.24 2.56 7.35
CA CYS A 21 6.41 1.42 8.25
C CYS A 21 7.84 1.34 8.80
N SER A 22 8.85 1.50 7.94
CA SER A 22 10.26 1.45 8.36
C SER A 22 10.60 2.60 9.33
N VAL A 23 10.07 3.79 9.10
CA VAL A 23 10.21 4.93 10.03
C VAL A 23 9.56 4.61 11.37
N VAL A 24 8.36 4.02 11.39
CA VAL A 24 7.68 3.64 12.64
C VAL A 24 8.50 2.59 13.42
N ALA A 25 8.99 1.53 12.77
CA ALA A 25 9.80 0.51 13.43
C ALA A 25 11.09 1.08 14.05
N THR A 26 11.72 2.02 13.35
CA THR A 26 13.01 2.59 13.81
C THR A 26 12.83 3.72 14.83
N SER A 27 11.75 4.50 14.73
CA SER A 27 11.55 5.72 15.52
C SER A 27 10.60 5.53 16.70
N ASN A 28 9.79 4.48 16.70
CA ASN A 28 8.80 4.21 17.74
C ASN A 28 9.00 2.83 18.36
N ALA A 29 9.92 2.74 19.33
CA ALA A 29 10.22 1.51 20.07
C ALA A 29 9.03 0.92 20.87
N LYS A 30 7.88 1.60 20.91
CA LYS A 30 6.67 1.10 21.58
C LYS A 30 5.77 0.29 20.64
N VAL A 31 5.87 0.50 19.33
CA VAL A 31 5.18 -0.35 18.36
C VAL A 31 6.02 -1.61 18.19
N SER A 32 5.38 -2.78 18.26
CA SER A 32 6.11 -4.03 18.13
C SER A 32 6.65 -4.20 16.69
N ASP A 33 7.89 -4.65 16.56
CA ASP A 33 8.49 -4.97 15.25
C ASP A 33 7.63 -5.99 14.47
N GLY A 34 6.98 -6.92 15.19
CA GLY A 34 6.06 -7.89 14.59
C GLY A 34 4.86 -7.24 13.92
N THR A 35 4.21 -6.28 14.59
CA THR A 35 3.07 -5.54 14.03
C THR A 35 3.46 -4.76 12.78
N VAL A 36 4.64 -4.12 12.78
CA VAL A 36 5.13 -3.41 11.59
C VAL A 36 5.46 -4.39 10.47
N ALA A 37 6.13 -5.50 10.77
CA ALA A 37 6.48 -6.52 9.80
C ALA A 37 5.23 -7.11 9.10
N GLU A 38 4.18 -7.42 9.87
CA GLU A 38 2.90 -7.89 9.32
C GLU A 38 2.29 -6.88 8.33
N LEU A 39 2.29 -5.59 8.67
CA LEU A 39 1.79 -4.54 7.77
C LEU A 39 2.64 -4.39 6.51
N MET A 40 3.96 -4.55 6.61
CA MET A 40 4.85 -4.54 5.45
C MET A 40 4.58 -5.74 4.53
N GLU A 41 4.36 -6.93 5.09
CA GLU A 41 3.98 -8.13 4.33
C GLU A 41 2.62 -7.95 3.63
N GLU A 42 1.63 -7.39 4.32
CA GLU A 42 0.34 -7.05 3.73
C GLU A 42 0.49 -6.08 2.54
N ALA A 43 1.34 -5.06 2.67
CA ALA A 43 1.60 -4.10 1.60
C ALA A 43 2.32 -4.74 0.40
N VAL A 44 3.26 -5.65 0.63
CA VAL A 44 3.94 -6.41 -0.44
C VAL A 44 2.96 -7.35 -1.15
N SER A 45 2.07 -8.01 -0.40
CA SER A 45 1.00 -8.84 -0.97
C SER A 45 0.06 -8.01 -1.86
N LEU A 46 -0.37 -6.85 -1.35
CA LEU A 46 -1.18 -5.88 -2.10
C LEU A 46 -0.47 -5.40 -3.37
N TYR A 47 0.84 -5.11 -3.29
CA TYR A 47 1.65 -4.72 -4.43
C TYR A 47 1.61 -5.81 -5.52
N ASN A 48 1.87 -7.06 -5.17
CA ASN A 48 1.85 -8.18 -6.11
C ASN A 48 0.48 -8.34 -6.76
N GLU A 49 -0.59 -8.29 -5.96
CA GLU A 49 -1.97 -8.41 -6.46
C GLU A 49 -2.30 -7.30 -7.47
N LEU A 50 -2.00 -6.04 -7.14
CA LEU A 50 -2.25 -4.90 -8.03
C LEU A 50 -1.39 -4.98 -9.28
N ARG A 51 -0.14 -5.45 -9.18
CA ARG A 51 0.76 -5.65 -10.31
C ARG A 51 0.23 -6.69 -11.29
N ASP A 52 -0.38 -7.76 -10.80
CA ASP A 52 -1.01 -8.76 -11.66
C ASP A 52 -2.25 -8.19 -12.36
N LYS A 53 -3.09 -7.44 -11.62
CA LYS A 53 -4.29 -6.79 -12.18
C LYS A 53 -3.97 -5.87 -13.36
N VAL A 54 -2.84 -5.18 -13.35
CA VAL A 54 -2.42 -4.28 -14.44
C VAL A 54 -2.37 -4.96 -15.83
N TYR A 55 -2.15 -6.28 -15.90
CA TYR A 55 -2.09 -7.04 -17.15
C TYR A 55 -3.44 -7.60 -17.61
N THR A 56 -4.50 -7.41 -16.84
CA THR A 56 -5.86 -7.83 -17.20
C THR A 56 -6.28 -7.25 -18.53
N LYS A 57 -6.84 -8.08 -19.42
CA LYS A 57 -7.43 -7.61 -20.68
C LYS A 57 -8.70 -6.83 -20.36
N ALA A 58 -8.78 -5.60 -20.85
CA ALA A 58 -9.94 -4.72 -20.70
C ALA A 58 -10.25 -4.04 -22.04
N GLU A 59 -11.53 -3.97 -22.39
CA GLU A 59 -12.00 -3.30 -23.61
C GLU A 59 -11.65 -1.80 -23.58
N ASN A 60 -11.88 -1.14 -22.44
CA ASN A 60 -11.48 0.24 -22.20
C ASN A 60 -10.35 0.31 -21.15
N LYS A 61 -9.10 0.18 -21.60
CA LYS A 61 -7.92 0.26 -20.72
C LYS A 61 -7.83 1.54 -19.90
N ARG A 62 -8.28 2.67 -20.45
CA ARG A 62 -8.21 3.96 -19.75
C ARG A 62 -9.17 3.98 -18.55
N ALA A 63 -10.40 3.53 -18.75
CA ALA A 63 -11.38 3.40 -17.67
C ALA A 63 -10.89 2.39 -16.62
N TYR A 64 -10.43 1.21 -17.07
CA TYR A 64 -9.90 0.17 -16.19
C TYR A 64 -8.77 0.68 -15.28
N TYR A 65 -7.76 1.35 -15.84
CA TYR A 65 -6.68 1.91 -15.03
C TYR A 65 -7.14 3.04 -14.09
N SER A 66 -8.20 3.78 -14.45
CA SER A 66 -8.75 4.81 -13.57
C SER A 66 -9.43 4.22 -12.34
N GLU A 67 -10.14 3.11 -12.50
CA GLU A 67 -10.70 2.37 -11.38
C GLU A 67 -9.61 1.68 -10.56
N LEU A 68 -8.62 1.07 -11.22
CA LEU A 68 -7.49 0.45 -10.52
C LEU A 68 -6.72 1.48 -9.68
N ARG A 69 -6.58 2.72 -10.15
CA ARG A 69 -5.99 3.80 -9.34
C ARG A 69 -6.79 4.11 -8.08
N LYS A 70 -8.12 4.14 -8.15
CA LYS A 70 -8.96 4.32 -6.95
C LYS A 70 -8.78 3.16 -5.98
N GLU A 71 -8.66 1.94 -6.50
CA GLU A 71 -8.38 0.76 -5.68
C GLU A 71 -7.03 0.87 -4.96
N ILE A 72 -5.96 1.30 -5.66
CA ILE A 72 -4.63 1.53 -5.06
C ILE A 72 -4.75 2.47 -3.85
N VAL A 73 -5.38 3.63 -4.03
CA VAL A 73 -5.53 4.64 -2.96
C VAL A 73 -6.35 4.07 -1.81
N SER A 74 -7.56 3.57 -2.10
CA SER A 74 -8.46 3.08 -1.05
C SER A 74 -7.88 1.93 -0.23
N ARG A 75 -7.12 1.01 -0.85
CA ARG A 75 -6.52 -0.11 -0.14
C ARG A 75 -5.26 0.29 0.63
N THR A 76 -4.50 1.26 0.12
CA THR A 76 -3.36 1.81 0.87
C THR A 76 -3.84 2.65 2.06
N ASP A 77 -4.91 3.43 1.90
CA ASP A 77 -5.53 4.16 3.02
C ASP A 77 -5.94 3.20 4.15
N ALA A 78 -6.51 2.03 3.81
CA ALA A 78 -6.83 1.01 4.81
C ALA A 78 -5.60 0.47 5.56
N LEU A 79 -4.44 0.37 4.90
CA LEU A 79 -3.18 0.01 5.56
C LEU A 79 -2.70 1.14 6.49
N TYR A 80 -2.84 2.41 6.08
CA TYR A 80 -2.52 3.55 6.94
C TYR A 80 -3.40 3.63 8.17
N GLU A 81 -4.69 3.31 8.08
CA GLU A 81 -5.58 3.23 9.24
C GLU A 81 -5.09 2.18 10.25
N LYS A 82 -4.64 1.01 9.78
CA LYS A 82 -4.04 -0.02 10.64
C LYS A 82 -2.75 0.46 11.31
N LEU A 83 -1.84 1.07 10.53
CA LEU A 83 -0.59 1.60 11.06
C LEU A 83 -0.85 2.70 12.12
N SER A 84 -1.80 3.60 11.84
CA SER A 84 -2.24 4.66 12.74
C SER A 84 -2.83 4.09 14.03
N ALA A 85 -3.66 3.05 13.94
CA ALA A 85 -4.20 2.35 15.11
C ALA A 85 -3.09 1.72 15.97
N ALA A 86 -2.14 1.02 15.35
CA ALA A 86 -1.01 0.41 16.05
C ALA A 86 -0.16 1.46 16.81
N VAL A 87 0.13 2.60 16.17
CA VAL A 87 0.85 3.71 16.81
C VAL A 87 0.05 4.29 17.98
N LYS A 88 -1.26 4.49 17.83
CA LYS A 88 -2.10 5.03 18.91
C LYS A 88 -2.20 4.07 20.09
N GLU A 89 -2.31 2.77 19.84
CA GLU A 89 -2.35 1.76 20.91
C GLU A 89 -1.03 1.69 21.68
N ALA A 90 0.11 1.81 20.99
CA ALA A 90 1.43 1.80 21.61
C ALA A 90 1.72 3.03 22.51
N VAL A 91 0.99 4.14 22.33
CA VAL A 91 1.21 5.39 23.07
C VAL A 91 0.23 5.56 24.26
N LYS A 92 -0.81 4.72 24.34
CA LYS A 92 -1.71 4.65 25.51
C LYS A 92 -0.97 4.11 26.74
#